data_AF-A0A961EVN8-F1
#
_entry.id   AF-A0A961EVN8-F1
#
_cell.length_a   1.000
_cell.length_b   1.000
_cell.length_c   1.000
_cell.angle_alpha   90.00
_cell.angle_beta   90.00
_cell.angle_gamma   90.00
#
_symmetry.space_group_name_H-M   'P 1'
#
loop_
_entity.id
_entity.type
_entity.pdbx_description
1 polymer ?
#
loop_
_entity_poly.entity_id
_entity_poly.type
_entity_poly.pdbx_seq_one_letter_code
_entity_poly.pdbx_strand_id
1 'polypeptide(L)'
;MKNKLLYLLLFVSLAFNVFFAIGYLRSHSRSEQVHSIEGRVALLRAELQLTAEQESILKQSQEQLQNDLAQFNGRVASRRTRYLEQMNGQFDTQKYNRFVQETEADLLLFRRQAAQNSTRFLESLTAEQKEALLRLSNGDSVFQLF
;
A
#
# COMPACT_ATOMS: atom_id res chain seq x y z
N MET A 1 -26.11 34.86 -32.70
CA MET A 1 -25.88 34.77 -31.23
C MET A 1 -25.73 33.33 -30.71
N LYS A 2 -26.41 32.32 -31.28
CA LYS A 2 -26.34 30.91 -30.85
C LYS A 2 -24.92 30.30 -30.90
N ASN A 3 -24.11 30.62 -31.91
CA ASN A 3 -22.76 30.06 -32.05
C ASN A 3 -21.80 30.55 -30.95
N LYS A 4 -21.93 31.81 -30.51
CA LYS A 4 -21.11 32.35 -29.40
C LYS A 4 -21.39 31.66 -28.08
N LEU A 5 -22.66 31.29 -27.84
CA LEU A 5 -23.07 30.53 -26.66
C LEU A 5 -22.51 29.10 -26.69
N LEU A 6 -22.51 28.46 -27.86
CA LEU A 6 -21.91 27.12 -28.03
C LEU A 6 -20.40 27.12 -27.79
N TYR A 7 -19.66 28.11 -28.30
CA TYR A 7 -18.23 28.24 -28.03
C TYR A 7 -17.92 28.55 -26.56
N LEU A 8 -18.77 29.36 -25.91
CA LEU A 8 -18.64 29.63 -24.47
C LEU A 8 -18.85 28.37 -23.64
N LEU A 9 -19.90 27.59 -23.95
CA LEU A 9 -20.18 26.32 -23.28
C LEU A 9 -19.07 25.29 -23.51
N LEU A 10 -18.51 25.23 -24.72
CA LEU A 10 -17.38 24.36 -25.05
C LEU A 10 -16.12 24.75 -24.27
N PHE A 11 -15.84 26.05 -24.16
CA PHE A 11 -14.71 26.56 -23.38
C PHE A 11 -14.86 26.27 -21.89
N VAL A 12 -16.06 26.48 -21.34
CA VAL A 12 -16.36 26.15 -19.94
C VAL A 12 -16.19 24.65 -19.70
N SER A 13 -16.70 23.79 -20.58
CA SER A 13 -16.53 22.34 -20.49
C SER A 13 -15.05 21.92 -20.55
N LEU A 14 -14.27 22.53 -21.44
CA LEU A 14 -12.84 22.26 -21.56
C LEU A 14 -12.09 22.70 -20.29
N ALA A 15 -12.41 23.86 -19.75
CA ALA A 15 -11.82 24.36 -18.51
C ALA A 15 -12.12 23.44 -17.32
N PHE A 16 -13.38 23.00 -17.16
CA PHE A 16 -13.74 22.04 -16.11
C PHE A 16 -12.95 20.73 -16.24
N ASN A 17 -12.81 20.17 -17.44
CA ASN A 17 -12.03 18.95 -17.65
C ASN A 17 -10.55 19.12 -17.28
N VAL A 18 -9.95 20.26 -17.60
CA VAL A 18 -8.56 20.56 -17.22
C VAL A 18 -8.42 20.70 -15.70
N PHE A 19 -9.36 21.37 -15.02
CA PHE A 19 -9.37 21.45 -13.56
C PHE A 19 -9.55 20.08 -12.89
N PHE A 20 -10.40 19.21 -13.44
CA PHE A 20 -10.55 17.83 -12.96
C PHE A 20 -9.29 16.99 -13.19
N ALA A 21 -8.64 17.10 -14.35
CA ALA A 21 -7.39 16.39 -14.63
C ALA A 21 -6.25 16.84 -13.70
N ILE A 22 -6.10 18.14 -13.48
CA ILE A 22 -5.11 18.70 -12.54
C ILE A 22 -5.44 18.31 -11.10
N GLY A 23 -6.73 18.36 -10.71
CA GLY A 23 -7.19 17.92 -9.40
C GLY A 23 -6.95 16.44 -9.16
N TYR A 24 -7.22 15.59 -10.15
CA TYR A 24 -6.95 14.16 -10.13
C TYR A 24 -5.44 13.90 -10.00
N LEU A 25 -4.60 14.50 -10.85
CA LEU A 25 -3.14 14.37 -10.78
C LEU A 25 -2.58 14.81 -9.42
N ARG A 26 -3.08 15.90 -8.85
CA ARG A 26 -2.63 16.42 -7.55
C ARG A 26 -3.13 15.59 -6.37
N SER A 27 -4.30 14.99 -6.49
CA SER A 27 -4.85 14.04 -5.53
C SER A 27 -4.10 12.69 -5.59
N HIS A 28 -3.81 12.22 -6.80
CA HIS A 28 -3.01 11.01 -7.04
C HIS A 28 -1.58 11.19 -6.54
N SER A 29 -0.92 12.33 -6.81
CA SER A 29 0.45 12.57 -6.36
C SER A 29 0.57 12.65 -4.84
N ARG A 30 -0.44 13.18 -4.13
CA ARG A 30 -0.46 13.19 -2.65
C ARG A 30 -0.74 11.81 -2.06
N SER A 31 -1.60 11.03 -2.71
CA SER A 31 -1.86 9.63 -2.33
C SER A 31 -0.63 8.75 -2.60
N GLU A 32 0.03 8.90 -3.74
CA GLU A 32 1.25 8.18 -4.10
C GLU A 32 2.43 8.54 -3.18
N GLN A 33 2.55 9.78 -2.72
CA GLN A 33 3.57 10.13 -1.72
C GLN A 33 3.41 9.32 -0.43
N VAL A 34 2.20 9.15 0.10
CA VAL A 34 1.98 8.32 1.31
C VAL A 34 2.15 6.83 1.01
N HIS A 35 1.88 6.38 -0.21
CA HIS A 35 1.98 4.96 -0.58
C HIS A 35 3.38 4.52 -1.09
N SER A 36 4.23 5.45 -1.54
CA SER A 36 5.61 5.21 -1.96
C SER A 36 6.54 4.92 -0.77
N ILE A 37 7.56 4.08 -0.96
CA ILE A 37 8.57 3.81 0.09
C ILE A 37 9.23 5.12 0.52
N GLU A 38 9.59 5.97 -0.44
CA GLU A 38 10.26 7.26 -0.18
C GLU A 38 9.43 8.18 0.69
N GLY A 39 8.13 8.31 0.43
CA GLY A 39 7.29 9.20 1.23
C GLY A 39 6.95 8.63 2.61
N ARG A 40 6.83 7.30 2.77
CA ARG A 40 6.71 6.69 4.11
C ARG A 40 7.97 6.91 4.95
N VAL A 41 9.14 6.73 4.34
CA VAL A 41 10.44 6.97 4.99
C VAL A 41 10.57 8.45 5.36
N ALA A 42 10.22 9.37 4.46
CA ALA A 42 10.28 10.81 4.72
C ALA A 42 9.36 11.24 5.87
N LEU A 43 8.16 10.66 5.95
CA LEU A 43 7.20 10.92 7.04
C LEU A 43 7.76 10.43 8.38
N LEU A 44 8.17 9.16 8.45
CA LEU A 44 8.72 8.59 9.69
C LEU A 44 10.02 9.28 10.11
N ARG A 45 10.85 9.73 9.16
CA ARG A 45 12.02 10.55 9.45
C ARG A 45 11.64 11.87 10.10
N ALA A 46 10.65 12.58 9.57
CA ALA A 46 10.22 13.87 10.11
C ALA A 46 9.64 13.72 11.53
N GLU A 47 8.82 12.70 11.75
CA GLU A 47 8.14 12.48 13.03
C GLU A 47 9.05 11.90 14.12
N LEU A 48 9.92 10.94 13.77
CA LEU A 48 10.78 10.24 14.73
C LEU A 48 12.20 10.78 14.79
N GLN A 49 12.53 11.78 13.95
CA GLN A 49 13.87 12.35 13.82
C GLN A 49 14.94 11.26 13.62
N LEU A 50 14.67 10.37 12.66
CA LEU A 50 15.53 9.20 12.40
C LEU A 50 16.94 9.63 12.01
N THR A 51 17.95 8.89 12.48
CA THR A 51 19.32 9.01 12.00
C THR A 51 19.44 8.44 10.57
N ALA A 52 20.52 8.78 9.86
CA ALA A 52 20.78 8.22 8.53
C ALA A 52 20.86 6.67 8.54
N GLU A 53 21.38 6.09 9.62
CA GLU A 53 21.44 4.64 9.79
C GLU A 53 20.04 4.04 10.00
N GLN A 54 19.22 4.63 10.86
CA GLN A 54 17.83 4.20 11.08
C GLN A 54 16.99 4.35 9.80
N GLU A 55 17.19 5.42 9.04
CA GLU A 55 16.54 5.65 7.74
C GLU A 55 16.90 4.54 6.73
N SER A 56 18.18 4.15 6.67
CA SER A 56 18.63 3.05 5.83
C SER A 56 18.01 1.71 6.23
N ILE A 57 17.92 1.42 7.54
CA ILE A 57 17.29 0.19 8.05
C ILE A 57 15.80 0.18 7.70
N LEU A 58 15.10 1.29 7.89
CA LEU A 58 13.69 1.43 7.54
C LEU A 58 13.45 1.22 6.04
N LYS A 59 14.26 1.86 5.20
CA LYS A 59 14.15 1.72 3.74
C LYS A 59 14.33 0.27 3.30
N GLN A 60 15.37 -0.39 3.80
CA GLN A 60 15.63 -1.80 3.50
C GLN A 60 14.48 -2.70 3.97
N SER A 61 13.92 -2.45 5.15
CA SER A 61 12.78 -3.19 5.69
C SER A 61 11.53 -3.03 4.81
N GLN A 62 11.25 -1.81 4.34
CA GLN A 62 10.13 -1.51 3.44
C GLN A 62 10.31 -2.13 2.05
N GLU A 63 11.51 -2.10 1.48
CA GLU A 63 11.83 -2.77 0.22
C GLU A 63 11.64 -4.29 0.32
N GLN A 64 12.12 -4.89 1.41
CA GLN A 64 11.93 -6.32 1.66
C GLN A 64 10.44 -6.67 1.81
N LEU A 65 9.68 -5.89 2.58
CA LEU A 65 8.25 -6.09 2.77
C LEU A 65 7.47 -5.98 1.45
N GLN A 66 7.83 -5.04 0.58
CA GLN A 66 7.25 -4.91 -0.75
C GLN A 66 7.53 -6.15 -1.61
N ASN A 67 8.76 -6.65 -1.58
CA ASN A 67 9.14 -7.88 -2.29
C ASN A 67 8.37 -9.10 -1.77
N ASP A 68 8.29 -9.25 -0.44
CA ASP A 68 7.57 -10.35 0.21
C ASP A 68 6.07 -10.31 -0.13
N LEU A 69 5.48 -9.11 -0.14
CA LEU A 69 4.09 -8.89 -0.53
C LEU A 69 3.85 -9.21 -2.01
N ALA A 70 4.76 -8.81 -2.90
CA ALA A 70 4.68 -9.14 -4.33
C ALA A 70 4.73 -10.66 -4.54
N GLN A 71 5.61 -11.37 -3.83
CA GLN A 71 5.68 -12.83 -3.87
C GLN A 71 4.40 -13.49 -3.32
N PHE A 72 3.89 -13.01 -2.19
CA PHE A 72 2.62 -13.49 -1.63
C PHE A 72 1.47 -13.31 -2.64
N ASN A 73 1.29 -12.11 -3.19
CA ASN A 73 0.26 -11.81 -4.18
C ASN A 73 0.43 -12.66 -5.45
N GLY A 74 1.66 -12.90 -5.90
CA GLY A 74 1.95 -13.78 -7.03
C GLY A 74 1.51 -15.23 -6.76
N ARG A 75 1.79 -15.77 -5.57
CA ARG A 75 1.34 -17.12 -5.16
C ARG A 75 -0.17 -17.22 -5.11
N VAL A 76 -0.83 -16.24 -4.46
CA VAL A 76 -2.30 -16.19 -4.35
C VAL A 76 -2.96 -16.06 -5.71
N ALA A 77 -2.46 -15.19 -6.60
CA ALA A 77 -2.99 -15.01 -7.94
C ALA A 77 -2.87 -16.30 -8.79
N SER A 78 -1.72 -16.97 -8.70
CA SER A 78 -1.50 -18.25 -9.39
C SER A 78 -2.43 -19.33 -8.86
N ARG A 79 -2.63 -19.41 -7.53
CA ARG A 79 -3.55 -20.36 -6.91
C ARG A 79 -5.01 -20.07 -7.27
N ARG A 80 -5.41 -18.80 -7.27
CA ARG A 80 -6.75 -18.37 -7.71
C ARG A 80 -7.02 -18.77 -9.15
N THR A 81 -6.05 -18.59 -10.04
CA THR A 81 -6.17 -18.98 -11.45
C THR A 81 -6.41 -20.49 -11.58
N ARG A 82 -5.59 -21.31 -10.91
CA ARG A 82 -5.78 -22.77 -10.87
C ARG A 82 -7.13 -23.19 -10.29
N TYR A 83 -7.59 -22.52 -9.23
CA TYR A 83 -8.91 -22.79 -8.65
C TYR A 83 -10.04 -22.50 -9.66
N LEU A 84 -9.98 -21.37 -10.36
CA LEU A 84 -10.98 -21.00 -11.37
C LEU A 84 -10.98 -21.96 -12.57
N GLU A 85 -9.80 -22.39 -13.04
CA GLU A 85 -9.67 -23.40 -14.10
C GLU A 85 -10.29 -24.76 -13.69
N GLN A 86 -10.15 -25.14 -12.43
CA GLN A 86 -10.70 -26.40 -11.89
C GLN A 86 -12.21 -26.38 -11.61
N MET A 87 -12.83 -25.20 -11.59
CA MET A 87 -14.25 -25.05 -11.29
C MET A 87 -15.15 -25.47 -12.46
N ASN A 88 -14.72 -25.40 -13.73
CA ASN A 88 -15.56 -25.74 -14.90
C ASN A 88 -17.03 -25.21 -14.82
N GLY A 89 -17.23 -24.04 -14.22
CA GLY A 89 -18.56 -23.43 -14.03
C GLY A 89 -19.41 -23.98 -12.87
N GLN A 90 -18.93 -24.98 -12.10
CA GLN A 90 -19.59 -25.49 -10.91
C GLN A 90 -18.76 -25.20 -9.65
N PHE A 91 -19.43 -24.67 -8.62
CA PHE A 91 -18.80 -24.41 -7.34
C PHE A 91 -18.56 -25.71 -6.58
N ASP A 92 -17.32 -25.93 -6.17
CA ASP A 92 -16.90 -27.08 -5.36
C ASP A 92 -16.40 -26.57 -4.00
N THR A 93 -17.22 -26.77 -2.97
CA THR A 93 -16.94 -26.33 -1.60
C THR A 93 -15.65 -26.93 -1.05
N GLN A 94 -15.29 -28.17 -1.40
CA GLN A 94 -14.05 -28.78 -0.91
C GLN A 94 -12.82 -28.14 -1.53
N LYS A 95 -12.85 -27.90 -2.85
CA LYS A 95 -11.76 -27.18 -3.53
C LYS A 95 -11.63 -25.74 -3.06
N TYR A 96 -12.75 -25.07 -2.81
CA TYR A 96 -12.75 -23.71 -2.25
C TYR A 96 -12.14 -23.67 -0.85
N ASN A 97 -12.55 -24.58 0.03
CA ASN A 97 -11.99 -24.66 1.39
C ASN A 97 -10.48 -24.94 1.36
N ARG A 98 -10.00 -25.79 0.45
CA ARG A 98 -8.56 -26.01 0.25
C ARG A 98 -7.85 -24.75 -0.23
N PHE A 99 -8.41 -24.03 -1.20
CA PHE A 99 -7.87 -22.75 -1.66
C PHE A 99 -7.74 -21.73 -0.52
N VAL A 100 -8.76 -21.62 0.34
CA VAL A 100 -8.75 -20.73 1.50
C VAL A 100 -7.68 -21.15 2.50
N GLN A 101 -7.63 -22.42 2.89
CA GLN A 101 -6.64 -22.93 3.85
C GLN A 101 -5.19 -22.71 3.39
N GLU A 102 -4.89 -22.98 2.12
CA GLU A 102 -3.54 -22.74 1.58
C GLU A 102 -3.20 -21.24 1.53
N THR A 103 -4.19 -20.38 1.27
CA THR A 103 -4.01 -18.92 1.26
C THR A 103 -3.82 -18.36 2.67
N GLU A 104 -4.54 -18.88 3.65
CA GLU A 104 -4.36 -18.54 5.06
C GLU A 104 -2.97 -18.97 5.57
N ALA A 105 -2.50 -20.15 5.19
CA ALA A 105 -1.16 -20.60 5.53
C ALA A 105 -0.07 -19.66 4.96
N ASP A 106 -0.20 -19.27 3.69
CA ASP A 106 0.70 -18.29 3.07
C ASP A 106 0.63 -16.92 3.73
N LEU A 107 -0.57 -16.48 4.15
CA LEU A 107 -0.77 -15.21 4.84
C LEU A 107 -0.09 -15.22 6.22
N LEU A 108 -0.16 -16.33 6.94
CA LEU A 108 0.53 -16.49 8.23
C LEU A 108 2.05 -16.43 8.05
N LEU A 109 2.59 -17.09 7.02
CA LEU A 109 4.01 -17.01 6.69
C LEU A 109 4.43 -15.58 6.34
N PHE A 110 3.66 -14.90 5.49
CA PHE A 110 3.90 -13.50 5.15
C PHE A 110 3.89 -12.60 6.39
N ARG A 111 2.88 -12.71 7.26
CA ARG A 111 2.79 -11.93 8.50
C ARG A 111 3.99 -12.16 9.42
N ARG A 112 4.46 -13.41 9.52
CA ARG A 112 5.63 -13.74 10.33
C ARG A 112 6.91 -13.08 9.77
N GLN A 113 7.10 -13.13 8.46
CA GLN A 113 8.24 -12.48 7.79
C GLN A 113 8.17 -10.95 7.94
N ALA A 114 6.99 -10.37 7.72
CA ALA A 114 6.76 -8.94 7.92
C ALA A 114 7.08 -8.51 9.36
N ALA A 115 6.61 -9.26 10.36
CA ALA A 115 6.91 -8.97 11.76
C ALA A 115 8.42 -9.02 12.04
N GLN A 116 9.13 -10.03 11.54
CA GLN A 116 10.59 -10.15 11.68
C GLN A 116 11.34 -8.98 11.03
N ASN A 117 10.92 -8.56 9.83
CA ASN A 117 11.50 -7.42 9.14
C ASN A 117 11.26 -6.10 9.89
N SER A 118 10.10 -5.94 10.52
CA SER A 118 9.78 -4.78 11.35
C SER A 118 10.54 -4.77 12.68
N THR A 119 10.81 -5.92 13.28
CA THR A 119 11.57 -6.03 14.54
C THR A 119 12.93 -5.35 14.45
N ARG A 120 13.67 -5.55 13.35
CA ARG A 120 15.00 -4.94 13.18
C ARG A 120 14.95 -3.42 13.19
N PHE A 121 13.94 -2.82 12.57
CA PHE A 121 13.72 -1.38 12.63
C PHE A 121 13.37 -0.94 14.06
N LEU A 122 12.42 -1.63 14.71
CA LEU A 122 12.04 -1.33 16.09
C LEU A 122 13.23 -1.42 17.06
N GLU A 123 14.09 -2.42 16.92
CA GLU A 123 15.29 -2.57 17.75
C GLU A 123 16.27 -1.39 17.61
N SER A 124 16.33 -0.77 16.42
CA SER A 124 17.19 0.39 16.15
C SER A 124 16.69 1.70 16.78
N LEU A 125 15.42 1.76 17.21
CA LEU A 125 14.81 2.97 17.77
C LEU A 125 15.08 3.12 19.28
N THR A 126 15.21 4.37 19.73
CA THR A 126 15.23 4.70 21.17
C THR A 126 13.87 4.46 21.83
N ALA A 127 13.83 4.48 23.16
CA ALA A 127 12.57 4.32 23.89
C ALA A 127 11.56 5.43 23.56
N GLU A 128 12.03 6.67 23.45
CA GLU A 128 11.22 7.83 23.10
C GLU A 128 10.66 7.72 21.68
N GLN A 129 11.49 7.28 20.73
CA GLN A 129 11.07 7.03 19.35
C GLN A 129 10.04 5.90 19.25
N LYS A 130 10.17 4.83 20.04
CA LYS A 130 9.18 3.74 20.11
C LYS A 130 7.84 4.24 20.65
N GLU A 131 7.85 5.07 21.69
CA GLU A 131 6.63 5.66 22.25
C GLU A 131 5.96 6.62 21.26
N ALA A 132 6.75 7.43 20.54
CA ALA A 132 6.23 8.29 19.48
C ALA A 132 5.61 7.46 18.35
N LEU A 133 6.27 6.37 17.91
CA LEU A 133 5.74 5.45 16.91
C LEU A 133 4.42 4.80 17.35
N LEU A 134 4.31 4.38 18.62
CA LEU A 134 3.06 3.83 19.16
C LEU A 134 1.92 4.86 19.15
N ARG A 135 2.21 6.12 19.50
CA ARG A 135 1.23 7.22 19.43
C ARG A 135 0.75 7.46 18.00
N LEU A 136 1.65 7.43 17.02
CA LEU A 136 1.28 7.53 15.61
C LEU A 136 0.39 6.33 15.18
N SER A 137 0.66 5.12 15.69
CA SER A 137 -0.14 3.93 15.37
C SER A 137 -1.54 3.86 15.96
N ASN A 138 -1.77 4.53 17.09
CA ASN A 138 -3.09 4.62 17.71
C ASN A 138 -3.97 5.75 17.14
N GLY A 139 -3.41 6.60 16.27
CA GLY A 139 -4.13 7.63 15.52
C GLY A 139 -4.41 7.21 14.07
N ASP A 140 -5.29 6.23 13.87
CA ASP A 140 -5.99 5.86 12.62
C ASP A 140 -5.22 5.68 11.29
N SER A 141 -3.88 5.75 11.25
CA SER A 141 -3.16 5.84 9.95
C SER A 141 -1.90 4.97 9.77
N VAL A 142 -1.18 4.56 10.83
CA VAL A 142 0.13 3.88 10.64
C VAL A 142 0.02 2.38 10.34
N PHE A 143 -1.10 1.73 10.62
CA PHE A 143 -1.32 0.35 10.12
C PHE A 143 -1.53 0.30 8.60
N GLN A 144 -1.54 1.44 7.89
CA GLN A 144 -1.41 1.49 6.44
C GLN A 144 0.06 1.60 5.96
N LEU A 145 1.04 1.72 6.88
CA LEU A 145 2.46 1.91 6.57
C LEU A 145 3.28 0.60 6.63
N PHE A 146 2.71 -0.47 7.20
CA PHE A 146 3.27 -1.82 7.22
C PHE A 146 2.36 -2.78 6.46
#